data_AF-A0A9W7ZQU9-F1
#
_entry.id   AF-A0A9W7ZQU9-F1
#
_cell.length_a   1.000
_cell.length_b   1.000
_cell.length_c   1.000
_cell.angle_alpha   90.00
_cell.angle_beta   90.00
_cell.angle_gamma   90.00
#
_symmetry.space_group_name_H-M   'P 1'
#
loop_
_entity.id
_entity.type
_entity.pdbx_description
1 polymer ?
#
loop_
_entity_poly.entity_id
_entity_poly.type
_entity_poly.pdbx_seq_one_letter_code
_entity_poly.pdbx_strand_id
1 'polypeptide(L)'
;MLYFTSSTDVDCHYSAFNSKWPGARSDHPLLKISISMGNTTTHTPVPPPTLTVQKLCLSKLRNSPVVAKILSQVADISLEHISTRLDILYDKPVHHSNLQDHVDLIDLLLTSALISAAEVTLDTYDPSTVRSKPDQATKELRNASDPTAAILLFKKAQKSSIKDNTICSRDPATPVLEDIHNYFQSIFSPPTASLLSEQASLDRDFQDYISARFNVQSIQDAISSYKSSKSSGPDPLHIVVLKAMNSCPSSKVSVFLAKAFSYYAKVGCTPSA
;
A
#
# COMPACT_ATOMS: atom_id res chain seq x y z
N MET A 1 25.14 13.32 0.23
CA MET A 1 25.28 14.26 1.36
C MET A 1 24.30 15.39 1.10
N LEU A 2 23.21 15.45 1.86
CA LEU A 2 22.17 16.47 1.70
C LEU A 2 22.53 17.66 2.60
N TYR A 3 22.57 18.87 2.05
CA TYR A 3 22.85 20.08 2.82
C TYR A 3 21.54 20.69 3.30
N PHE A 4 21.47 20.99 4.60
CA PHE A 4 20.40 21.79 5.20
C PHE A 4 20.91 23.23 5.30
N THR A 5 20.15 24.20 4.80
CA THR A 5 20.43 25.62 5.04
C THR A 5 19.40 26.14 6.04
N SER A 6 19.88 26.70 7.16
CA SER A 6 19.04 27.42 8.12
C SER A 6 19.19 28.91 7.84
N SER A 7 18.11 29.58 7.43
CA SER A 7 18.05 31.04 7.41
C SER A 7 17.27 31.51 8.63
N THR A 8 17.96 32.19 9.53
CA THR A 8 17.38 32.98 10.63
C THR A 8 17.14 34.39 10.11
N ASP A 9 15.88 34.77 9.90
CA ASP A 9 15.41 36.13 10.22
C ASP A 9 13.87 36.23 10.11
N VAL A 10 13.33 37.04 11.01
CA VAL A 10 11.91 37.24 11.31
C VAL A 10 11.40 38.46 10.54
N ASP A 11 10.27 38.37 9.85
CA ASP A 11 9.16 39.32 10.02
C ASP A 11 7.88 38.96 9.22
N CYS A 12 6.76 39.44 9.76
CA CYS A 12 5.38 39.06 9.48
C CYS A 12 4.90 39.35 8.04
N HIS A 13 4.02 38.49 7.49
CA HIS A 13 2.73 38.91 6.92
C HIS A 13 1.83 37.70 6.60
N TYR A 14 0.61 37.72 7.15
CA TYR A 14 -0.49 36.85 6.77
C TYR A 14 -0.91 37.17 5.32
N SER A 15 -0.75 36.23 4.40
CA SER A 15 -1.57 36.19 3.18
C SER A 15 -1.82 34.75 2.77
N ALA A 16 -3.10 34.40 2.73
CA ALA A 16 -3.61 33.13 2.28
C ALA A 16 -3.17 32.84 0.84
N PHE A 17 -2.57 31.66 0.58
CA PHE A 17 -2.61 31.05 -0.74
C PHE A 17 -2.72 29.53 -0.61
N ASN A 18 -3.94 29.06 -0.89
CA ASN A 18 -4.24 27.68 -1.22
C ASN A 18 -3.67 27.38 -2.62
N SER A 19 -2.75 26.42 -2.73
CA SER A 19 -2.54 25.70 -3.98
C SER A 19 -2.40 24.20 -3.65
N LYS A 20 -3.54 23.50 -3.68
CA LYS A 20 -3.62 22.05 -3.51
C LYS A 20 -3.41 21.37 -4.88
N TRP A 21 -2.23 20.80 -5.08
CA TRP A 21 -1.91 19.83 -6.13
C TRP A 21 -1.33 18.54 -5.54
N PRO A 22 -1.45 17.39 -6.21
CA PRO A 22 -1.26 16.08 -5.61
C PRO A 22 0.24 15.85 -5.36
N GLY A 23 0.64 15.99 -4.11
CA GLY A 23 1.96 15.59 -3.67
C GLY A 23 2.21 14.12 -4.00
N ALA A 24 3.42 13.81 -4.46
CA ALA A 24 3.91 12.44 -4.59
C ALA A 24 3.53 11.65 -3.33
N ARG A 25 2.77 10.56 -3.52
CA ARG A 25 2.27 9.77 -2.41
C ARG A 25 3.45 9.00 -1.82
N SER A 26 3.80 9.33 -0.58
CA SER A 26 4.60 8.46 0.25
C SER A 26 3.69 7.43 0.92
N ASP A 27 4.09 6.16 0.92
CA ASP A 27 3.40 5.07 1.64
C ASP A 27 3.36 5.27 3.17
N HIS A 28 4.04 6.31 3.65
CA HIS A 28 4.11 6.64 5.05
C HIS A 28 2.99 7.63 5.44
N PRO A 29 2.08 7.28 6.37
CA PRO A 29 0.86 8.04 6.68
C PRO A 29 1.10 9.45 7.27
N LEU A 30 2.36 9.78 7.56
CA LEU A 30 2.80 11.04 8.14
C LEU A 30 3.72 11.86 7.21
N LEU A 31 4.11 11.32 6.05
CA LEU A 31 5.02 12.00 5.14
C LEU A 31 4.20 12.63 4.00
N LYS A 32 4.23 13.96 3.91
CA LYS A 32 3.61 14.70 2.82
C LYS A 32 4.74 15.30 2.00
N ILE A 33 4.91 14.82 0.77
CA ILE A 33 5.87 15.38 -0.17
C ILE A 33 5.18 16.55 -0.86
N SER A 34 5.69 17.76 -0.68
CA SER A 34 5.29 18.95 -1.43
C SER A 34 6.45 19.33 -2.35
N ILE A 35 6.21 19.25 -3.65
CA ILE A 35 7.17 19.68 -4.68
C ILE A 35 6.80 21.11 -5.03
N SER A 36 7.69 22.06 -4.73
CA SER A 36 7.58 23.43 -5.21
C SER A 36 8.18 23.49 -6.60
N MET A 37 7.38 23.78 -7.61
CA MET A 37 7.87 24.11 -8.95
C MET A 37 8.30 25.57 -8.91
N GLY A 38 9.57 25.84 -9.17
CA GLY A 38 10.06 27.18 -9.45
C GLY A 38 9.26 27.82 -10.59
N ASN A 39 9.09 29.13 -10.48
CA ASN A 39 8.17 29.97 -11.24
C ASN A 39 8.27 29.78 -12.77
N THR A 40 7.45 28.92 -13.36
CA THR A 40 7.19 28.93 -14.82
C THR A 40 5.74 28.57 -15.13
N THR A 41 4.98 29.60 -15.55
CA THR A 41 3.81 29.61 -16.45
C THR A 41 2.62 28.65 -16.24
N THR A 42 1.51 29.25 -15.79
CA THR A 42 0.11 29.09 -16.23
C THR A 42 -0.31 27.77 -16.89
N HIS A 43 -0.42 26.71 -16.09
CA HIS A 43 -1.49 25.75 -16.27
C HIS A 43 -2.23 25.66 -14.93
N THR A 44 -3.44 26.22 -14.86
CA THR A 44 -4.37 25.93 -13.76
C THR A 44 -4.61 24.43 -13.81
N PRO A 45 -4.09 23.66 -12.87
CA PRO A 45 -4.10 22.24 -13.08
C PRO A 45 -5.47 21.75 -12.58
N VAL A 46 -6.14 20.90 -13.36
CA VAL A 46 -7.50 20.37 -13.13
C VAL A 46 -7.51 19.56 -11.84
N PRO A 47 -8.18 20.00 -10.75
CA PRO A 47 -8.01 19.40 -9.43
C PRO A 47 -8.13 17.87 -9.54
N PRO A 48 -7.15 17.11 -9.03
CA PRO A 48 -7.21 15.66 -9.11
C PRO A 48 -8.55 15.23 -8.53
N PRO A 49 -9.26 14.25 -9.15
CA PRO A 49 -10.48 13.74 -8.57
C PRO A 49 -10.18 13.38 -7.13
N THR A 50 -10.89 14.03 -6.20
CA THR A 50 -10.88 13.67 -4.79
C THR A 50 -11.46 12.27 -4.70
N LEU A 51 -10.61 11.27 -4.90
CA LEU A 51 -10.87 9.92 -4.42
C LEU A 51 -10.90 10.07 -2.90
N THR A 52 -12.11 10.26 -2.37
CA THR A 52 -12.42 10.06 -0.96
C THR A 52 -12.13 8.60 -0.67
N VAL A 53 -10.86 8.29 -0.36
CA VAL A 53 -10.44 6.95 0.06
C VAL A 53 -11.09 6.72 1.43
N GLN A 54 -12.27 6.08 1.41
CA GLN A 54 -12.92 5.61 2.61
C GLN A 54 -11.99 4.61 3.30
N LYS A 55 -11.88 4.71 4.63
CA LYS A 55 -11.06 3.79 5.43
C LYS A 55 -11.94 2.92 6.32
N LEU A 56 -11.52 1.68 6.51
CA LEU A 56 -12.19 0.73 7.39
C LEU A 56 -11.98 1.08 8.88
N CYS A 57 -13.05 0.99 9.67
CA CYS A 57 -13.05 1.19 11.12
C CYS A 57 -12.57 -0.07 11.85
N LEU A 58 -11.25 -0.16 12.07
CA LEU A 58 -10.62 -1.36 12.64
C LEU A 58 -10.87 -1.58 14.14
N SER A 59 -11.50 -0.62 14.84
CA SER A 59 -11.74 -0.72 16.29
C SER A 59 -12.68 -1.88 16.65
N LYS A 60 -13.66 -2.18 15.78
CA LYS A 60 -14.59 -3.30 15.96
C LYS A 60 -13.91 -4.67 15.97
N LEU A 61 -12.85 -4.84 15.16
CA LEU A 61 -12.08 -6.09 15.10
C LEU A 61 -11.28 -6.36 16.37
N ARG A 62 -10.76 -5.31 17.02
CA ARG A 62 -9.98 -5.47 18.26
C ARG A 62 -10.86 -5.88 19.44
N ASN A 63 -12.13 -5.49 19.42
CA ASN A 63 -12.99 -5.57 20.59
C ASN A 63 -14.03 -6.69 20.51
N SER A 64 -14.15 -7.39 19.38
CA SER A 64 -15.19 -8.42 19.21
C SER A 64 -14.73 -9.61 18.35
N PRO A 65 -14.53 -10.80 18.95
CA PRO A 65 -14.27 -12.03 18.18
C PRO A 65 -15.46 -12.44 17.30
N VAL A 66 -16.67 -11.99 17.64
CA VAL A 66 -17.88 -12.22 16.83
C VAL A 66 -17.77 -11.49 15.49
N VAL A 67 -17.28 -10.25 15.48
CA VAL A 67 -17.09 -9.48 14.24
C VAL A 67 -16.05 -10.17 13.34
N ALA A 68 -14.94 -10.66 13.91
CA ALA A 68 -13.94 -11.41 13.15
C ALA A 68 -14.52 -12.70 12.53
N LYS A 69 -15.41 -13.40 13.26
CA LYS A 69 -16.10 -14.58 12.74
C LYS A 69 -17.06 -14.24 11.60
N ILE A 70 -17.88 -13.19 11.75
CA ILE A 70 -18.81 -12.75 10.70
C ILE A 70 -18.03 -12.30 9.47
N LEU A 71 -16.97 -11.50 9.64
CA LEU A 71 -16.06 -11.10 8.56
C LEU A 71 -15.53 -12.31 7.79
N SER A 72 -15.06 -13.32 8.52
CA SER A 72 -14.52 -14.55 7.90
C SER A 72 -15.61 -15.30 7.12
N GLN A 73 -16.82 -15.41 7.67
CA GLN A 73 -17.95 -16.08 7.00
C GLN A 73 -18.36 -15.36 5.72
N VAL A 74 -18.47 -14.03 5.75
CA VAL A 74 -18.82 -13.23 4.56
C VAL A 74 -17.73 -13.36 3.51
N ALA A 75 -16.45 -13.26 3.89
CA ALA A 75 -15.33 -13.45 2.99
C ALA A 75 -15.35 -14.85 2.34
N ASP A 76 -15.55 -15.90 3.13
CA ASP A 76 -15.54 -17.28 2.62
C ASP A 76 -16.63 -17.54 1.56
N ILE A 77 -17.83 -16.96 1.72
CA ILE A 77 -18.92 -17.06 0.73
C ILE A 77 -18.50 -16.43 -0.61
N SER A 78 -17.90 -15.24 -0.56
CA SER A 78 -17.43 -14.55 -1.77
C SER A 78 -16.26 -15.30 -2.41
N LEU A 79 -15.36 -15.83 -1.60
CA LEU A 79 -14.17 -16.54 -2.09
C LEU A 79 -14.51 -17.90 -2.70
N GLU A 80 -15.51 -18.63 -2.22
CA GLU A 80 -15.90 -19.96 -2.76
C GLU A 80 -16.13 -19.97 -4.27
N HIS A 81 -16.77 -18.92 -4.79
CA HIS A 81 -16.97 -18.73 -6.22
C HIS A 81 -15.65 -18.55 -6.98
N ILE A 82 -14.68 -17.86 -6.37
CA ILE A 82 -13.34 -17.65 -6.92
C ILE A 82 -12.51 -18.95 -6.86
N SER A 83 -12.65 -19.79 -5.82
CA SER A 83 -11.94 -21.10 -5.76
C SER A 83 -12.27 -21.91 -6.97
N THR A 84 -13.57 -22.05 -7.26
CA THR A 84 -14.05 -22.90 -8.35
C THR A 84 -13.44 -22.47 -9.68
N ARG A 85 -13.30 -21.15 -9.89
CA ARG A 85 -12.65 -20.61 -11.09
C ARG A 85 -11.15 -20.88 -11.12
N LEU A 86 -10.47 -20.73 -9.98
CA LEU A 86 -9.04 -21.06 -9.83
C LEU A 86 -8.76 -22.52 -10.11
N ASP A 87 -9.58 -23.44 -9.59
CA ASP A 87 -9.43 -24.88 -9.80
C ASP A 87 -9.53 -25.24 -11.30
N ILE A 88 -10.50 -24.65 -12.01
CA ILE A 88 -10.64 -24.81 -13.48
C ILE A 88 -9.41 -24.27 -14.24
N LEU A 89 -8.80 -23.18 -13.76
CA LEU A 89 -7.63 -22.58 -14.40
C LEU A 89 -6.34 -23.35 -14.10
N TYR A 90 -6.24 -23.94 -12.91
CA TYR A 90 -5.06 -24.69 -12.48
C TYR A 90 -4.89 -25.99 -13.27
N ASP A 91 -6.00 -26.63 -13.65
CA ASP A 91 -6.04 -27.90 -14.40
C ASP A 91 -5.80 -27.73 -15.91
N LYS A 92 -5.80 -26.50 -16.43
CA LYS A 92 -5.56 -26.25 -17.85
C LYS A 92 -4.07 -26.10 -18.15
N PRO A 93 -3.58 -26.65 -19.28
CA PRO A 93 -2.20 -26.45 -19.70
C PRO A 93 -1.92 -24.95 -19.97
N VAL A 94 -0.74 -24.47 -19.55
CA VAL A 94 -0.29 -23.05 -19.49
C VAL A 94 -0.10 -22.39 -20.88
N HIS A 95 -0.77 -22.88 -21.93
CA HIS A 95 -0.68 -22.37 -23.30
C HIS A 95 -1.76 -21.33 -23.65
N HIS A 96 -2.35 -20.68 -22.65
CA HIS A 96 -3.34 -19.64 -22.90
C HIS A 96 -2.66 -18.33 -23.27
N SER A 97 -2.94 -17.81 -24.47
CA SER A 97 -2.83 -16.37 -24.71
C SER A 97 -3.69 -15.66 -23.66
N ASN A 98 -3.12 -14.70 -22.91
CA ASN A 98 -3.77 -13.89 -21.85
C ASN A 98 -3.62 -14.40 -20.39
N LEU A 99 -2.50 -15.03 -20.03
CA LEU A 99 -2.21 -15.40 -18.62
C LEU A 99 -2.22 -14.19 -17.67
N GLN A 100 -1.71 -13.04 -18.11
CA GLN A 100 -1.70 -11.81 -17.31
C GLN A 100 -3.13 -11.35 -16.97
N ASP A 101 -4.04 -11.31 -17.95
CA ASP A 101 -5.44 -10.94 -17.73
C ASP A 101 -6.13 -11.83 -16.69
N HIS A 102 -5.79 -13.13 -16.67
CA HIS A 102 -6.31 -14.04 -15.66
C HIS A 102 -5.76 -13.73 -14.26
N VAL A 103 -4.45 -13.48 -14.15
CA VAL A 103 -3.82 -13.11 -12.87
C VAL A 103 -4.42 -11.81 -12.33
N ASP A 104 -4.57 -10.79 -13.19
CA ASP A 104 -5.15 -9.51 -12.81
C ASP A 104 -6.62 -9.64 -12.42
N LEU A 105 -7.39 -10.46 -13.14
CA LEU A 105 -8.79 -10.73 -12.80
C LEU A 105 -8.91 -11.46 -11.45
N ILE A 106 -8.07 -12.46 -11.18
CA ILE A 106 -8.09 -13.18 -9.90
C ILE A 106 -7.75 -12.23 -8.76
N ASP A 107 -6.73 -11.38 -8.93
CA ASP A 107 -6.34 -10.40 -7.92
C ASP A 107 -7.45 -9.38 -7.66
N LEU A 108 -8.06 -8.84 -8.72
CA LEU A 108 -9.19 -7.92 -8.61
C LEU A 108 -10.37 -8.56 -7.87
N LEU A 109 -10.74 -9.79 -8.22
CA LEU A 109 -11.85 -10.51 -7.59
C LEU A 109 -11.55 -10.82 -6.12
N LEU A 110 -10.33 -11.27 -5.81
CA LEU A 110 -9.87 -11.53 -4.45
C LEU A 110 -9.92 -10.26 -3.60
N THR A 111 -9.29 -9.19 -4.08
CA THR A 111 -9.22 -7.90 -3.40
C THR A 111 -10.61 -7.31 -3.21
N SER A 112 -11.46 -7.33 -4.23
CA SER A 112 -12.84 -6.87 -4.14
C SER A 112 -13.65 -7.69 -3.13
N ALA A 113 -13.53 -9.02 -3.12
CA ALA A 113 -14.24 -9.89 -2.19
C ALA A 113 -13.85 -9.58 -0.73
N LEU A 114 -12.56 -9.41 -0.46
CA LEU A 114 -12.05 -9.10 0.88
C LEU A 114 -12.44 -7.70 1.34
N ILE A 115 -12.39 -6.70 0.44
CA ILE A 115 -12.84 -5.33 0.74
C ILE A 115 -14.34 -5.31 1.01
N SER A 116 -15.17 -5.93 0.15
CA SER A 116 -16.61 -5.98 0.36
C SER A 116 -16.98 -6.70 1.65
N ALA A 117 -16.33 -7.81 1.98
CA ALA A 117 -16.53 -8.47 3.27
C ALA A 117 -16.17 -7.57 4.46
N ALA A 118 -15.09 -6.80 4.32
CA ALA A 118 -14.69 -5.82 5.33
C ALA A 118 -15.67 -4.64 5.43
N GLU A 119 -16.19 -4.11 4.32
CA GLU A 119 -17.15 -3.00 4.34
C GLU A 119 -18.54 -3.41 4.87
N VAL A 120 -18.95 -4.65 4.64
CA VAL A 120 -20.21 -5.19 5.20
C VAL A 120 -20.12 -5.36 6.70
N THR A 121 -18.94 -5.68 7.23
CA THR A 121 -18.75 -6.03 8.65
C THR A 121 -18.15 -4.91 9.49
N LEU A 122 -17.41 -4.01 8.85
CA LEU A 122 -16.74 -2.86 9.46
C LEU A 122 -17.35 -1.59 8.88
N ASP A 123 -17.58 -0.60 9.74
CA ASP A 123 -17.99 0.71 9.24
C ASP A 123 -16.84 1.34 8.46
N THR A 124 -17.16 2.17 7.48
CA THR A 124 -16.18 3.03 6.81
C THR A 124 -16.23 4.45 7.38
N TYR A 125 -15.12 5.18 7.27
CA TYR A 125 -15.07 6.60 7.60
C TYR A 125 -14.22 7.36 6.58
N ASP A 126 -14.52 8.65 6.39
CA ASP A 126 -13.69 9.55 5.61
C ASP A 126 -12.58 10.14 6.50
N PRO A 127 -11.30 9.86 6.21
CA PRO A 127 -10.17 10.43 6.96
C PRO A 127 -10.14 11.96 6.97
N SER A 128 -10.73 12.61 5.96
CA SER A 128 -10.78 14.07 5.85
C SER A 128 -11.60 14.69 7.00
N THR A 129 -12.68 14.02 7.41
CA THR A 129 -13.56 14.46 8.50
C THR A 129 -12.93 14.30 9.88
N VAL A 130 -12.13 13.24 10.09
CA VAL A 130 -11.48 12.95 11.38
C VAL A 130 -10.30 13.87 11.64
N ARG A 131 -9.58 14.30 10.58
CA ARG A 131 -8.44 15.22 10.68
C ARG A 131 -8.78 16.63 11.17
N SER A 132 -10.07 16.97 11.27
CA SER A 132 -10.55 18.26 11.78
C SER A 132 -10.47 18.37 13.31
N LYS A 133 -10.29 17.25 14.04
CA LYS A 133 -10.18 17.25 15.51
C LYS A 133 -8.73 17.49 15.96
N PRO A 134 -8.50 18.26 17.04
CA PRO A 134 -7.16 18.49 17.57
C PRO A 134 -6.49 17.18 18.01
N ASP A 135 -5.26 16.95 17.56
CA ASP A 135 -4.49 15.71 17.77
C ASP A 135 -4.00 15.58 19.22
N GLN A 136 -4.77 14.85 20.04
CA GLN A 136 -4.43 14.58 21.44
C GLN A 136 -3.23 13.64 21.61
N ALA A 137 -2.90 12.83 20.60
CA ALA A 137 -1.84 11.85 20.71
C ALA A 137 -0.45 12.50 20.89
N THR A 138 -0.28 13.78 20.54
CA THR A 138 0.99 14.50 20.78
C THR A 138 1.28 14.69 22.28
N LYS A 139 0.24 14.85 23.11
CA LYS A 139 0.40 14.94 24.56
C LYS A 139 0.81 13.60 25.15
N GLU A 140 0.14 12.53 24.73
CA GLU A 140 0.44 11.16 25.16
C GLU A 140 1.86 10.74 24.76
N LEU A 141 2.26 11.02 23.52
CA LEU A 141 3.59 10.70 23.01
C LEU A 141 4.71 11.45 23.75
N ARG A 142 4.48 12.69 24.21
CA ARG A 142 5.46 13.46 24.99
C ARG A 142 5.74 12.85 26.36
N ASN A 143 4.79 12.10 26.91
CA ASN A 143 4.91 11.45 28.20
C ASN A 143 5.43 10.01 28.09
N ALA A 144 5.50 9.46 26.87
CA ALA A 144 6.03 8.13 26.63
C ALA A 144 7.56 8.17 26.50
N SER A 145 8.26 7.25 27.18
CA SER A 145 9.72 7.16 27.22
C SER A 145 10.31 6.16 26.21
N ASP A 146 9.50 5.62 25.31
CA ASP A 146 9.95 4.62 24.35
C ASP A 146 10.51 5.27 23.05
N PRO A 147 11.47 4.61 22.36
CA PRO A 147 12.08 5.14 21.14
C PRO A 147 11.09 5.28 19.98
N THR A 148 10.00 4.50 19.95
CA THR A 148 8.94 4.64 18.95
C THR A 148 8.19 5.95 19.14
N ALA A 149 7.91 6.34 20.38
CA ALA A 149 7.29 7.61 20.73
C ALA A 149 8.17 8.80 20.33
N ALA A 150 9.48 8.72 20.58
CA ALA A 150 10.44 9.73 20.12
C ALA A 150 10.46 9.88 18.58
N ILE A 151 10.47 8.74 17.84
CA ILE A 151 10.40 8.75 16.37
C ILE A 151 9.07 9.37 15.89
N LEU A 152 7.94 9.04 16.53
CA LEU A 152 6.63 9.58 16.18
C LEU A 152 6.54 11.09 16.46
N LEU A 153 7.09 11.56 17.59
CA LEU A 153 7.20 12.99 17.90
C LEU A 153 8.06 13.73 16.90
N PHE A 154 9.24 13.18 16.56
CA PHE A 154 10.11 13.75 15.54
C PHE A 154 9.39 13.87 14.20
N LYS A 155 8.70 12.81 13.76
CA LYS A 155 7.89 12.83 12.53
C LYS A 155 6.78 13.87 12.58
N LYS A 156 6.11 14.04 13.73
CA LYS A 156 5.09 15.09 13.91
C LYS A 156 5.69 16.50 13.87
N ALA A 157 6.84 16.72 14.49
CA ALA A 157 7.54 17.99 14.47
C ALA A 157 8.00 18.36 13.05
N GLN A 158 8.54 17.39 12.31
CA GLN A 158 8.87 17.55 10.88
C GLN A 158 7.64 17.92 10.05
N LYS A 159 6.47 17.33 10.35
CA LYS A 159 5.21 17.68 9.69
C LYS A 159 4.76 19.12 9.95
N SER A 160 4.91 19.63 11.17
CA SER A 160 4.64 21.05 11.45
C SER A 160 5.62 21.99 10.77
N SER A 161 6.84 21.53 10.51
CA SER A 161 7.92 22.26 9.84
C SER A 161 7.92 22.11 8.31
N ILE A 162 6.87 21.52 7.70
CA ILE A 162 6.82 21.27 6.23
C ILE A 162 7.03 22.54 5.39
N LYS A 163 6.68 23.72 5.93
CA LYS A 163 6.94 24.99 5.24
C LYS A 163 8.43 25.29 5.07
N ASP A 164 9.26 24.76 5.97
CA ASP A 164 10.70 25.05 6.04
C ASP A 164 11.55 23.88 5.50
N ASN A 165 10.96 22.70 5.34
CA ASN A 165 11.63 21.48 4.86
C ASN A 165 11.10 21.06 3.48
N THR A 166 11.40 21.85 2.45
CA THR A 166 11.13 21.49 1.06
C THR A 166 12.25 20.63 0.50
N ILE A 167 11.89 19.52 -0.15
CA ILE A 167 12.84 18.72 -0.94
C ILE A 167 13.10 19.49 -2.22
N CYS A 168 14.35 19.86 -2.44
CA CYS A 168 14.81 20.53 -3.66
C CYS A 168 15.63 19.56 -4.51
N SER A 169 15.59 19.77 -5.83
CA SER A 169 16.47 19.09 -6.77
C SER A 169 17.93 19.46 -6.48
N ARG A 170 18.86 18.55 -6.80
CA ARG A 170 20.31 18.83 -6.77
C ARG A 170 20.71 19.88 -7.80
N ASP A 171 19.91 20.00 -8.87
CA ASP A 171 20.06 20.97 -9.94
C ASP A 171 18.81 21.88 -9.99
N PRO A 172 18.95 23.21 -9.83
CA PRO A 172 17.85 24.17 -9.94
C PRO A 172 17.11 24.12 -11.28
N ALA A 173 17.75 23.68 -12.36
CA ALA A 173 17.14 23.59 -13.68
C ALA A 173 16.27 22.33 -13.87
N THR A 174 16.44 21.32 -12.99
CA THR A 174 15.75 20.03 -13.10
C THR A 174 14.60 19.95 -12.08
N PRO A 175 13.37 19.60 -12.50
CA PRO A 175 12.27 19.33 -11.56
C PRO A 175 12.61 18.22 -10.57
N VAL A 176 12.17 18.36 -9.31
CA VAL A 176 12.49 17.41 -8.21
C VAL A 176 12.15 15.95 -8.57
N LEU A 177 11.01 15.71 -9.22
CA LEU A 177 10.59 14.36 -9.62
C LEU A 177 11.52 13.76 -10.68
N GLU A 178 11.96 14.59 -11.62
CA GLU A 178 12.86 14.17 -12.68
C GLU A 178 14.26 13.90 -12.13
N ASP A 179 14.75 14.71 -11.19
CA ASP A 179 16.01 14.46 -10.50
C ASP A 179 15.99 13.14 -9.72
N ILE A 180 14.88 12.84 -9.01
CA ILE A 180 14.67 11.57 -8.31
C ILE A 180 14.65 10.40 -9.28
N HIS A 181 13.91 10.52 -10.38
CA HIS A 181 13.82 9.49 -11.40
C HIS A 181 15.20 9.21 -12.00
N ASN A 182 15.90 10.25 -12.44
CA ASN A 182 17.24 10.14 -13.04
C ASN A 182 18.25 9.55 -12.07
N TYR A 183 18.17 9.92 -10.78
CA TYR A 183 19.01 9.33 -9.74
C TYR A 183 18.81 7.82 -9.64
N PHE A 184 17.57 7.35 -9.44
CA PHE A 184 17.32 5.92 -9.27
C PHE A 184 17.50 5.14 -10.57
N GLN A 185 17.17 5.73 -11.71
CA GLN A 185 17.47 5.17 -13.01
C GLN A 185 18.98 4.98 -13.18
N SER A 186 19.82 5.95 -12.81
CA SER A 186 21.28 5.80 -12.91
C SER A 186 21.86 4.69 -12.03
N ILE A 187 21.22 4.40 -10.89
CA ILE A 187 21.67 3.38 -9.94
C ILE A 187 21.20 1.98 -10.35
N PHE A 188 19.96 1.88 -10.82
CA PHE A 188 19.28 0.60 -11.06
C PHE A 188 19.14 0.24 -12.53
N SER A 189 19.61 1.09 -13.45
CA SER A 189 19.62 0.72 -14.87
C SER A 189 20.54 -0.49 -15.07
N PRO A 190 20.07 -1.55 -15.75
CA PRO A 190 20.92 -2.68 -16.08
C PRO A 190 22.12 -2.16 -16.89
N PRO A 191 23.36 -2.64 -16.61
CA PRO A 191 24.57 -2.18 -17.30
C PRO A 191 24.53 -2.38 -18.83
N THR A 192 23.64 -3.24 -19.32
CA THR A 192 23.50 -3.53 -20.74
C THR A 192 22.07 -3.99 -21.04
N ALA A 193 21.37 -3.28 -21.92
CA ALA A 193 20.01 -3.63 -22.34
C ALA A 193 19.90 -5.04 -22.96
N SER A 194 21.02 -5.59 -23.45
CA SER A 194 21.12 -6.96 -23.99
C SER A 194 21.09 -8.07 -22.94
N LEU A 195 21.17 -7.75 -21.64
CA LEU A 195 20.99 -8.72 -20.54
C LEU A 195 19.53 -8.85 -20.09
N LEU A 196 18.62 -8.06 -20.68
CA LEU A 196 17.18 -8.34 -20.65
C LEU A 196 16.95 -9.54 -21.57
N SER A 197 17.38 -10.72 -21.11
CA SER A 197 17.13 -11.98 -21.80
C SER A 197 15.65 -12.07 -22.13
N GLU A 198 15.34 -12.57 -23.33
CA GLU A 198 14.05 -13.16 -23.63
C GLU A 198 13.61 -13.98 -22.41
N GLN A 199 12.37 -13.79 -21.96
CA GLN A 199 11.79 -14.50 -20.81
C GLN A 199 12.15 -15.98 -20.94
N ALA A 200 13.20 -16.41 -20.23
CA ALA A 200 13.59 -17.80 -20.24
C ALA A 200 12.40 -18.54 -19.65
N SER A 201 11.77 -19.40 -20.46
CA SER A 201 10.68 -20.24 -19.99
C SER A 201 11.20 -21.01 -18.78
N LEU A 202 10.70 -20.68 -17.60
CA LEU A 202 11.10 -21.36 -16.37
C LEU A 202 10.80 -22.85 -16.56
N ASP A 203 11.76 -23.68 -16.18
CA ASP A 203 11.59 -25.13 -16.17
C ASP A 203 10.34 -25.50 -15.35
N ARG A 204 9.52 -26.44 -15.86
CA ARG A 204 8.28 -26.84 -15.18
C ARG A 204 8.56 -27.38 -13.79
N ASP A 205 9.63 -28.14 -13.64
CA ASP A 205 10.04 -28.70 -12.35
C ASP A 205 10.35 -27.59 -11.33
N PHE A 206 10.93 -26.48 -11.80
CA PHE A 206 11.21 -25.31 -10.97
C PHE A 206 9.93 -24.51 -10.65
N GLN A 207 9.01 -24.37 -11.61
CA GLN A 207 7.70 -23.74 -11.38
C GLN A 207 6.86 -24.52 -10.36
N ASP A 208 6.82 -25.85 -10.47
CA ASP A 208 6.14 -26.74 -9.53
C ASP A 208 6.79 -26.67 -8.13
N TYR A 209 8.13 -26.61 -8.07
CA TYR A 209 8.85 -26.42 -6.83
C TYR A 209 8.54 -25.08 -6.14
N ILE A 210 8.50 -23.97 -6.87
CA ILE A 210 8.15 -22.66 -6.31
C ILE A 210 6.68 -22.63 -5.88
N SER A 211 5.77 -23.10 -6.73
CA SER A 211 4.33 -23.10 -6.41
C SER A 211 4.04 -23.90 -5.12
N ALA A 212 4.71 -25.03 -4.92
CA ALA A 212 4.61 -25.82 -3.68
C ALA A 212 5.02 -25.08 -2.40
N ARG A 213 5.78 -23.97 -2.50
CA ARG A 213 6.13 -23.12 -1.34
C ARG A 213 4.95 -22.29 -0.85
N PHE A 214 3.94 -22.04 -1.68
CA PHE A 214 2.74 -21.30 -1.31
C PHE A 214 1.66 -22.23 -0.76
N ASN A 215 1.89 -22.75 0.44
CA ASN A 215 0.94 -23.60 1.16
C ASN A 215 0.24 -22.86 2.30
N VAL A 216 -0.87 -23.41 2.80
CA VAL A 216 -1.72 -22.77 3.82
C VAL A 216 -0.92 -22.33 5.04
N GLN A 217 -0.01 -23.17 5.55
CA GLN A 217 0.80 -22.86 6.73
C GLN A 217 1.72 -21.65 6.47
N SER A 218 2.42 -21.64 5.33
CA SER A 218 3.29 -20.51 4.95
C SER A 218 2.52 -19.19 4.84
N ILE A 219 1.28 -19.22 4.34
CA ILE A 219 0.41 -18.04 4.26
C ILE A 219 -0.03 -17.59 5.65
N GLN A 220 -0.46 -18.53 6.50
CA GLN A 220 -0.85 -18.24 7.88
C GLN A 220 0.31 -17.61 8.67
N ASP A 221 1.52 -18.13 8.50
CA ASP A 221 2.74 -17.62 9.14
C ASP A 221 3.11 -16.23 8.60
N ALA A 222 3.03 -16.03 7.29
CA ALA A 222 3.27 -14.73 6.65
C ALA A 222 2.29 -13.66 7.13
N ILE A 223 0.99 -13.96 7.19
CA ILE A 223 -0.03 -13.03 7.69
C ILE A 223 0.22 -12.71 9.17
N SER A 224 0.48 -13.73 9.99
CA SER A 224 0.65 -13.57 11.43
C SER A 224 1.90 -12.76 11.79
N SER A 225 3.01 -13.00 11.09
CA SER A 225 4.30 -12.33 11.30
C SER A 225 4.33 -10.89 10.77
N TYR A 226 3.46 -10.53 9.82
CA TYR A 226 3.43 -9.18 9.26
C TYR A 226 3.12 -8.12 10.33
N LYS A 227 3.87 -7.02 10.38
CA LYS A 227 3.73 -6.02 11.46
C LYS A 227 2.43 -5.24 11.35
N SER A 228 1.58 -5.29 12.39
CA SER A 228 0.31 -4.55 12.45
C SER A 228 0.45 -3.03 12.53
N SER A 229 1.67 -2.52 12.70
CA SER A 229 1.99 -1.08 12.73
C SER A 229 2.22 -0.48 11.34
N LYS A 230 2.29 -1.31 10.29
CA LYS A 230 2.42 -0.86 8.91
C LYS A 230 1.09 -0.32 8.40
N SER A 231 1.12 0.76 7.63
CA SER A 231 -0.06 1.31 6.96
C SER A 231 -0.62 0.31 5.94
N SER A 232 -1.93 0.43 5.67
CA SER A 232 -2.51 -0.16 4.46
C SER A 232 -1.90 0.50 3.22
N GLY A 233 -1.85 -0.25 2.12
CA GLY A 233 -1.39 0.25 0.83
C GLY A 233 -2.37 1.23 0.19
N PRO A 234 -2.40 1.32 -1.16
CA PRO A 234 -3.40 2.13 -1.87
C PRO A 234 -4.82 1.61 -1.66
N ASP A 235 -4.97 0.31 -1.38
CA ASP A 235 -6.23 -0.31 -0.98
C ASP A 235 -6.59 -0.03 0.50
N PRO A 236 -7.89 -0.10 0.87
CA PRO A 236 -8.32 0.10 2.24
C PRO A 236 -8.04 -1.10 3.16
N LEU A 237 -7.54 -2.23 2.64
CA LEU A 237 -7.43 -3.49 3.35
C LEU A 237 -6.16 -3.54 4.22
N HIS A 238 -6.31 -3.13 5.48
CA HIS A 238 -5.22 -3.21 6.43
C HIS A 238 -4.92 -4.66 6.85
N ILE A 239 -3.64 -5.00 7.09
CA ILE A 239 -3.20 -6.34 7.53
C ILE A 239 -3.95 -6.90 8.75
N VAL A 240 -4.45 -6.01 9.63
CA VAL A 240 -5.24 -6.40 10.80
C VAL A 240 -6.53 -7.13 10.42
N VAL A 241 -7.13 -6.80 9.27
CA VAL A 241 -8.30 -7.49 8.73
C VAL A 241 -7.94 -8.93 8.35
N LEU A 242 -6.84 -9.11 7.59
CA LEU A 242 -6.32 -10.43 7.23
C LEU A 242 -5.94 -11.26 8.46
N LYS A 243 -5.31 -10.65 9.48
CA LYS A 243 -4.99 -11.32 10.74
C LYS A 243 -6.22 -11.77 11.51
N ALA A 244 -7.28 -10.96 11.52
CA ALA A 244 -8.54 -11.32 12.17
C ALA A 244 -9.18 -12.54 11.51
N MET A 245 -9.19 -12.59 10.17
CA MET A 245 -9.66 -13.76 9.42
C MET A 245 -8.76 -14.98 9.64
N ASN A 246 -7.44 -14.79 9.60
CA ASN A 246 -6.45 -15.85 9.83
C ASN A 246 -6.54 -16.48 11.23
N SER A 247 -6.98 -15.70 12.23
CA SER A 247 -7.19 -16.19 13.60
C SER A 247 -8.50 -16.95 13.77
N CYS A 248 -9.39 -16.93 12.77
CA CYS A 248 -10.66 -17.64 12.80
C CYS A 248 -10.48 -19.07 12.25
N PRO A 249 -10.67 -20.13 13.04
CA PRO A 249 -10.41 -21.51 12.60
C PRO A 249 -11.27 -21.97 11.41
N SER A 250 -12.45 -21.36 11.24
CA SER A 250 -13.36 -21.68 10.12
C SER A 250 -13.04 -20.92 8.84
N SER A 251 -12.12 -19.94 8.87
CA SER A 251 -11.80 -19.12 7.70
C SER A 251 -11.03 -19.93 6.66
N LYS A 252 -11.43 -19.77 5.40
CA LYS A 252 -10.75 -20.36 4.25
C LYS A 252 -9.79 -19.39 3.56
N VAL A 253 -9.68 -18.13 4.02
CA VAL A 253 -8.87 -17.08 3.37
C VAL A 253 -7.44 -17.53 3.07
N SER A 254 -6.76 -18.18 4.02
CA SER A 254 -5.38 -18.65 3.82
C SER A 254 -5.29 -19.81 2.82
N VAL A 255 -6.35 -20.61 2.67
CA VAL A 255 -6.48 -21.64 1.62
C VAL A 255 -6.59 -20.97 0.24
N PHE A 256 -7.42 -19.93 0.13
CA PHE A 256 -7.58 -19.18 -1.10
C PHE A 256 -6.29 -18.51 -1.56
N LEU A 257 -5.63 -17.81 -0.65
CA LEU A 257 -4.36 -17.14 -0.93
C LEU A 257 -3.27 -18.13 -1.34
N ALA A 258 -3.20 -19.30 -0.69
CA ALA A 258 -2.27 -20.36 -1.08
C ALA A 258 -2.52 -20.85 -2.51
N LYS A 259 -3.79 -21.06 -2.90
CA LYS A 259 -4.16 -21.43 -4.27
C LYS A 259 -3.82 -20.34 -5.29
N ALA A 260 -4.19 -19.08 -5.00
CA ALA A 260 -3.92 -17.96 -5.89
C ALA A 260 -2.42 -17.75 -6.11
N PHE A 261 -1.62 -17.73 -5.05
CA PHE A 261 -0.17 -17.54 -5.16
C PHE A 261 0.54 -18.74 -5.81
N SER A 262 0.09 -19.97 -5.52
CA SER A 262 0.54 -21.16 -6.25
C SER A 262 0.26 -21.03 -7.75
N TYR A 263 -0.92 -20.54 -8.14
CA TYR A 263 -1.26 -20.30 -9.54
C TYR A 263 -0.36 -19.23 -10.17
N TYR A 264 -0.15 -18.09 -9.50
CA TYR A 264 0.72 -17.01 -9.97
C TYR A 264 2.15 -17.50 -10.21
N ALA A 265 2.68 -18.29 -9.27
CA ALA A 265 3.99 -18.92 -9.40
C ALA A 265 4.05 -19.91 -10.58
N LYS A 266 3.01 -20.73 -10.76
CA LYS A 266 2.92 -21.71 -11.85
C LYS A 266 2.90 -21.06 -13.23
N VAL A 267 2.19 -19.93 -13.38
CA VAL A 267 2.13 -19.21 -14.67
C VAL A 267 3.28 -18.21 -14.86
N GLY A 268 4.07 -17.95 -13.80
CA GLY A 268 5.19 -17.00 -13.84
C GLY A 268 4.77 -15.54 -13.99
N CYS A 269 3.54 -15.19 -13.59
CA CYS A 269 2.99 -13.83 -13.66
C CYS A 269 2.62 -13.32 -12.27
N THR A 270 2.68 -12.01 -12.09
CA THR A 270 2.22 -11.32 -10.87
C THR A 270 1.14 -10.31 -11.26
N PRO A 271 0.20 -9.99 -10.35
CA PRO A 271 -0.80 -8.94 -10.62
C PRO A 271 -0.13 -7.63 -11.05
N SER A 272 -0.66 -7.03 -12.11
CA SER A 272 -0.27 -5.71 -12.57
C SER A 272 -0.93 -4.63 -11.69
N ALA A 273 -0.21 -3.53 -11.47
CA ALA A 273 -0.61 -2.43 -10.58
C ALA A 273 -1.47 -1.38 -11.29
#